data_AF-A0AAF0B3V5-F1
#
_entry.id   AF-A0AAF0B3V5-F1
#
_cell.length_a   1.000
_cell.length_b   1.000
_cell.length_c   1.000
_cell.angle_alpha   90.00
_cell.angle_beta   90.00
_cell.angle_gamma   90.00
#
_symmetry.space_group_name_H-M   'P 1'
#
loop_
_entity.id
_entity.type
_entity.pdbx_description
1 polymer ?
#
loop_
_entity_poly.entity_id
_entity_poly.type
_entity_poly.pdbx_seq_one_letter_code
_entity_poly.pdbx_strand_id
1 'polypeptide(L)'
;MDRKKPKAPLSSYLIFCNYERENVKQYLSQNLDSNTTIRITDIQKELSNKWKNLSDDERKVYEEQAQLLKLKYNEELIEWQKSTYKDGPGNNITNITAKFPTLKIHKIMNLNKNVKKVNSEAMNIFQKAVAMFLIELVTKTIEYKNEKQMSQYLTTKDIVSCIQREGIKYKFLEGN
;
A
#
# COMPACT_ATOMS: atom_id res chain seq x y z
N MET A 1 8.73 -12.14 -23.71
CA MET A 1 8.43 -12.81 -22.42
C MET A 1 7.20 -12.14 -21.83
N ASP A 2 6.04 -12.80 -21.86
CA ASP A 2 4.80 -12.27 -21.29
C ASP A 2 4.92 -12.21 -19.77
N ARG A 3 5.36 -11.05 -19.23
CA ARG A 3 5.29 -10.83 -17.79
C ARG A 3 3.82 -10.70 -17.42
N LYS A 4 3.28 -11.69 -16.70
CA LYS A 4 1.90 -11.67 -16.21
C LYS A 4 1.78 -10.71 -15.03
N LYS A 5 0.65 -10.01 -14.94
CA LYS A 5 0.33 -9.11 -13.83
C LYS A 5 0.45 -9.86 -12.49
N PRO A 6 1.17 -9.32 -11.50
CA PRO A 6 1.25 -9.92 -10.17
C PRO A 6 -0.14 -10.13 -9.58
N LYS A 7 -0.32 -11.27 -8.89
CA LYS A 7 -1.59 -11.62 -8.23
C LYS A 7 -1.67 -10.94 -6.87
N ALA A 8 -2.88 -10.57 -6.44
CA ALA A 8 -3.10 -9.93 -5.14
C ALA A 8 -2.54 -10.81 -3.99
N PRO A 9 -1.89 -10.19 -2.99
CA PRO A 9 -1.32 -10.92 -1.87
C PRO A 9 -2.42 -11.49 -0.96
N LEU A 10 -2.09 -12.55 -0.24
CA LEU A 10 -3.01 -13.17 0.72
C LEU A 10 -3.19 -12.27 1.95
N SER A 11 -4.40 -12.24 2.51
CA SER A 11 -4.65 -11.59 3.82
C SER A 11 -4.12 -12.46 4.96
N SER A 12 -3.93 -11.87 6.14
CA SER A 12 -3.48 -12.58 7.35
C SER A 12 -4.36 -13.79 7.68
N TYR A 13 -5.68 -13.63 7.58
CA TYR A 13 -6.64 -14.74 7.76
C TYR A 13 -6.45 -15.86 6.73
N LEU A 14 -6.20 -15.52 5.47
CA LEU A 14 -6.04 -16.53 4.41
C LEU A 14 -4.69 -17.25 4.52
N ILE A 15 -3.65 -16.56 4.99
CA ILE A 15 -2.36 -17.15 5.35
C ILE A 15 -2.57 -18.15 6.49
N PHE A 16 -3.23 -17.75 7.57
CA PHE A 16 -3.60 -18.63 8.67
C PHE A 16 -4.38 -19.85 8.20
N CYS A 17 -5.42 -19.64 7.38
CA CYS A 17 -6.21 -20.73 6.82
C CYS A 17 -5.33 -21.74 6.08
N ASN A 18 -4.37 -21.27 5.28
CA ASN A 18 -3.48 -22.16 4.54
C ASN A 18 -2.57 -22.98 5.45
N TYR A 19 -2.07 -22.39 6.54
CA TYR A 19 -1.24 -23.11 7.51
C TYR A 19 -2.04 -24.12 8.34
N GLU A 20 -3.22 -23.73 8.83
CA GLU A 20 -4.00 -24.54 9.76
C GLU A 20 -4.95 -25.53 9.10
N ARG A 21 -5.16 -25.46 7.78
CA ARG A 21 -6.16 -26.29 7.09
C ARG A 21 -5.95 -27.79 7.29
N GLU A 22 -4.71 -28.27 7.17
CA GLU A 22 -4.43 -29.70 7.33
C GLU A 22 -4.54 -30.12 8.80
N ASN A 23 -4.10 -29.28 9.73
CA ASN A 23 -4.27 -29.50 11.18
C ASN A 23 -5.75 -29.63 11.56
N VAL A 24 -6.60 -28.72 11.06
CA VAL A 24 -8.05 -28.78 11.28
C VAL A 24 -8.68 -30.00 10.64
N LYS A 25 -8.27 -30.35 9.42
CA LYS A 25 -8.78 -31.54 8.73
C LYS A 25 -8.43 -32.82 9.48
N GLN A 26 -7.20 -32.94 9.99
CA GLN A 26 -6.77 -34.07 10.81
C GLN A 26 -7.51 -34.12 12.15
N TYR A 27 -7.66 -32.98 12.82
CA TYR A 27 -8.46 -32.86 14.04
C TYR A 27 -9.90 -33.34 13.83
N LEU A 28 -10.56 -32.88 12.77
CA LEU A 28 -11.92 -33.33 12.43
C LEU A 28 -11.95 -34.83 12.10
N SER A 29 -10.94 -35.36 11.40
CA SER A 29 -10.90 -36.80 11.07
C SER A 29 -10.77 -37.73 12.27
N GLN A 30 -10.20 -37.24 13.37
CA GLN A 30 -10.05 -38.02 14.62
C GLN A 30 -11.28 -37.93 15.52
N ASN A 31 -12.05 -36.84 15.42
CA ASN A 31 -13.19 -36.56 16.29
C ASN A 31 -14.55 -36.94 15.67
N LEU A 32 -14.59 -37.30 14.37
CA LEU A 32 -15.80 -37.77 13.72
C LEU A 32 -15.84 -39.30 13.62
N ASP A 33 -17.03 -39.87 13.74
CA ASP A 33 -17.27 -41.30 13.49
C ASP A 33 -16.81 -41.69 12.09
N SER A 34 -16.27 -42.90 11.95
CA SER A 34 -15.63 -43.42 10.73
C SER A 34 -16.51 -43.41 9.47
N ASN A 35 -17.83 -43.17 9.62
CA ASN A 35 -18.81 -43.15 8.55
C ASN A 35 -19.23 -41.74 8.10
N THR A 36 -18.62 -40.67 8.64
CA THR A 36 -18.96 -39.29 8.30
C THR A 36 -17.91 -38.64 7.40
N THR A 37 -18.31 -38.24 6.20
CA THR A 37 -17.45 -37.51 5.26
C THR A 37 -17.25 -36.06 5.72
N ILE A 38 -15.99 -35.67 5.95
CA ILE A 38 -15.62 -34.29 6.29
C ILE A 38 -15.88 -33.38 5.09
N ARG A 39 -16.73 -32.36 5.26
CA ARG A 39 -16.99 -31.37 4.21
C ARG A 39 -16.02 -30.20 4.34
N ILE A 40 -15.71 -29.58 3.21
CA ILE A 40 -14.88 -28.35 3.17
C ILE A 40 -15.50 -27.24 4.04
N THR A 41 -16.84 -27.19 4.10
CA THR A 41 -17.58 -26.25 4.96
C THR A 41 -17.29 -26.44 6.44
N ASP A 42 -17.03 -27.67 6.88
CA ASP A 42 -16.78 -27.99 8.29
C ASP A 42 -15.37 -27.55 8.69
N ILE A 43 -14.40 -27.78 7.80
CA ILE A 43 -13.03 -27.26 7.94
C ILE A 43 -13.04 -25.73 8.02
N GLN A 44 -13.79 -25.07 7.15
CA GLN A 44 -13.83 -23.60 7.12
C GLN A 44 -14.49 -23.00 8.37
N LYS A 45 -15.52 -23.65 8.91
CA LYS A 45 -16.13 -23.26 10.19
C LYS A 45 -15.12 -23.35 11.34
N GLU A 46 -14.40 -24.45 11.41
CA GLU A 46 -13.42 -24.67 12.48
C GLU A 46 -12.22 -23.72 12.37
N LEU A 47 -11.72 -23.47 11.17
CA LEU A 47 -10.70 -22.42 10.93
C LEU A 47 -11.19 -21.04 11.37
N SER A 48 -12.45 -20.70 11.08
CA SER A 48 -13.03 -19.41 11.50
C SER A 48 -13.12 -19.30 13.03
N ASN A 49 -13.43 -20.40 13.73
CA ASN A 49 -13.46 -20.44 15.19
C ASN A 49 -12.05 -20.30 15.77
N LYS A 50 -11.08 -21.08 15.29
CA LYS A 50 -9.68 -20.97 15.73
C LYS A 50 -9.13 -19.56 15.54
N TRP A 51 -9.37 -18.94 14.39
CA TRP A 51 -8.92 -17.56 14.12
C TRP A 51 -9.45 -16.54 15.13
N LYS A 52 -10.74 -16.66 15.52
CA LYS A 52 -11.34 -15.78 16.53
C LYS A 52 -10.73 -15.98 17.92
N ASN A 53 -10.31 -17.21 18.21
CA ASN A 53 -9.74 -17.59 19.51
C ASN A 53 -8.21 -17.41 19.59
N LEU A 54 -7.53 -17.09 18.49
CA LEU A 54 -6.11 -16.74 18.53
C LEU A 54 -5.87 -15.54 19.44
N SER A 55 -4.77 -15.59 20.19
CA SER A 55 -4.24 -14.44 20.91
C SER A 55 -3.75 -13.36 19.93
N ASP A 56 -3.61 -12.14 20.43
CA ASP A 56 -3.09 -11.03 19.62
C ASP A 56 -1.65 -11.28 19.15
N ASP A 57 -0.82 -11.92 19.98
CA ASP A 57 0.57 -12.26 19.63
C ASP A 57 0.62 -13.30 18.50
N GLU A 58 -0.20 -14.35 18.55
CA GLU A 58 -0.30 -15.35 17.48
C GLU A 58 -0.85 -14.74 16.19
N ARG A 59 -1.87 -13.87 16.32
CA ARG A 59 -2.45 -13.17 15.18
C ARG A 59 -1.44 -12.25 14.51
N LYS A 60 -0.61 -11.57 15.30
CA LYS A 60 0.43 -10.65 14.82
C LYS A 60 1.42 -11.32 13.88
N VAL A 61 1.79 -12.58 14.12
CA VAL A 61 2.68 -13.34 13.21
C VAL A 61 2.10 -13.42 11.79
N TYR A 62 0.81 -13.68 11.67
CA TYR A 62 0.14 -13.74 10.36
C TYR A 62 -0.08 -12.36 9.75
N GLU A 63 -0.25 -11.32 10.56
CA GLU A 63 -0.33 -9.93 10.10
C GLU A 63 1.01 -9.43 9.54
N GLU A 64 2.12 -9.71 10.21
CA GLU A 64 3.47 -9.38 9.74
C GLU A 64 3.78 -10.11 8.42
N GLN A 65 3.41 -11.39 8.30
CA GLN A 65 3.54 -12.13 7.04
C GLN A 65 2.69 -11.52 5.92
N ALA A 66 1.44 -11.12 6.20
CA ALA A 66 0.58 -10.46 5.21
C ALA A 66 1.15 -9.09 4.78
N GLN A 67 1.75 -8.34 5.70
CA GLN A 67 2.43 -7.08 5.40
C GLN A 67 3.63 -7.30 4.48
N LEU A 68 4.46 -8.31 4.76
CA LEU A 68 5.61 -8.64 3.92
C LEU A 68 5.18 -9.04 2.50
N LEU A 69 4.12 -9.87 2.37
CA LEU A 69 3.56 -10.23 1.07
C LEU A 69 3.02 -9.01 0.31
N LYS A 70 2.41 -8.05 1.02
CA LYS A 70 1.93 -6.79 0.43
C LYS A 70 3.08 -5.92 -0.07
N LEU A 71 4.18 -5.83 0.67
CA LEU A 71 5.37 -5.10 0.24
C LEU A 71 5.96 -5.72 -1.02
N LYS A 72 6.18 -7.04 -1.02
CA LYS A 72 6.67 -7.78 -2.18
C LYS A 72 5.76 -7.65 -3.40
N TYR A 73 4.45 -7.74 -3.21
CA TYR A 73 3.47 -7.53 -4.28
C TYR A 73 3.59 -6.12 -4.89
N ASN A 74 3.75 -5.09 -4.07
CA ASN A 74 3.90 -3.73 -4.56
C ASN A 74 5.19 -3.57 -5.39
N GLU A 75 6.29 -4.15 -4.94
CA GLU A 75 7.55 -4.17 -5.70
C GLU A 75 7.40 -4.88 -7.04
N GLU A 76 6.82 -6.09 -7.04
CA GLU A 76 6.55 -6.87 -8.26
C GLU A 76 5.59 -6.13 -9.20
N LEU A 77 4.59 -5.41 -8.66
CA LEU A 77 3.64 -4.63 -9.45
C LEU A 77 4.32 -3.43 -10.11
N ILE A 78 5.20 -2.74 -9.38
CA ILE A 78 6.01 -1.65 -9.93
C ILE A 78 6.90 -2.19 -11.05
N GLU A 79 7.55 -3.33 -10.85
CA GLU A 79 8.41 -3.93 -11.87
C GLU A 79 7.63 -4.40 -13.10
N TRP A 80 6.47 -5.04 -12.89
CA TRP A 80 5.57 -5.45 -13.95
C TRP A 80 5.12 -4.23 -14.77
N GLN A 81 4.70 -3.15 -14.11
CA GLN A 81 4.33 -1.89 -14.77
C GLN A 81 5.51 -1.34 -15.59
N LYS A 82 6.71 -1.24 -15.01
CA LYS A 82 7.92 -0.80 -15.74
C LYS A 82 8.18 -1.64 -16.99
N SER A 83 7.95 -2.95 -16.93
CA SER A 83 8.17 -3.86 -18.06
C SER A 83 7.10 -3.75 -19.16
N THR A 84 5.86 -3.40 -18.81
CA THR A 84 4.77 -3.21 -19.77
C THR A 84 4.80 -1.87 -20.50
N TYR A 85 5.62 -0.92 -20.04
CA TYR A 85 5.74 0.43 -20.63
C TYR A 85 7.05 0.65 -21.43
N LYS A 86 7.73 -0.42 -21.87
CA LYS A 86 9.01 -0.30 -22.59
C LYS A 86 8.93 0.16 -24.06
N ASP A 87 7.74 0.35 -24.64
CA ASP A 87 7.58 0.80 -26.04
C ASP A 87 7.00 2.23 -26.19
N GLY A 88 7.22 3.12 -25.22
CA GLY A 88 6.83 4.53 -25.34
C GLY A 88 7.85 5.48 -24.70
N PRO A 89 8.11 6.67 -25.29
CA PRO A 89 9.12 7.57 -24.77
C PRO A 89 8.65 8.16 -23.44
N GLY A 90 9.41 7.87 -22.38
CA GLY A 90 9.50 8.62 -21.12
C GLY A 90 8.18 8.93 -20.39
N ASN A 91 7.80 8.10 -19.41
CA ASN A 91 6.86 8.54 -18.37
C ASN A 91 6.89 7.65 -17.10
N ASN A 92 8.02 7.63 -16.38
CA ASN A 92 8.14 6.95 -15.07
C ASN A 92 7.49 7.72 -13.89
N ILE A 93 6.43 8.53 -14.12
CA ILE A 93 5.81 9.39 -13.08
C ILE A 93 4.29 9.14 -12.94
N THR A 94 3.71 8.12 -13.59
CA THR A 94 2.23 7.97 -13.66
C THR A 94 1.58 7.07 -12.60
N ASN A 95 2.32 6.38 -11.73
CA ASN A 95 1.71 5.46 -10.76
C ASN A 95 1.58 6.04 -9.35
N ILE A 96 0.97 7.22 -9.27
CA ILE A 96 0.36 7.71 -8.02
C ILE A 96 -1.12 7.35 -8.10
N THR A 97 -1.52 6.30 -7.36
CA THR A 97 -2.91 5.80 -7.31
C THR A 97 -3.91 6.83 -6.78
N ALA A 98 -3.44 7.90 -6.12
CA ALA A 98 -4.26 9.01 -5.66
C ALA A 98 -4.63 9.93 -6.84
N LYS A 99 -5.81 9.73 -7.45
CA LYS A 99 -6.40 10.70 -8.36
C LYS A 99 -6.84 11.93 -7.57
N PHE A 100 -6.01 12.96 -7.54
CA PHE A 100 -6.41 14.24 -6.95
C PHE A 100 -7.60 14.84 -7.73
N PRO A 101 -8.58 15.47 -7.06
CA PRO A 101 -9.70 16.09 -7.76
C PRO A 101 -9.23 17.20 -8.71
N THR A 102 -9.29 16.93 -10.01
CA THR A 102 -8.81 17.84 -11.07
C THR A 102 -9.39 19.24 -10.96
N LEU A 103 -10.70 19.34 -10.67
CA LEU A 103 -11.37 20.63 -10.50
C LEU A 103 -10.82 21.44 -9.33
N LYS A 104 -10.39 20.78 -8.24
CA LYS A 104 -9.82 21.49 -7.08
C LYS A 104 -8.43 22.03 -7.41
N ILE A 105 -7.60 21.24 -8.10
CA ILE A 105 -6.28 21.70 -8.57
C ILE A 105 -6.45 22.89 -9.52
N HIS A 106 -7.38 22.79 -10.47
CA HIS A 106 -7.66 23.88 -11.41
C HIS A 106 -8.11 25.16 -10.71
N LYS A 107 -8.99 25.05 -9.69
CA LYS A 107 -9.39 26.19 -8.86
C LYS A 107 -8.20 26.82 -8.13
N ILE A 108 -7.30 26.01 -7.57
CA ILE A 108 -6.09 26.49 -6.87
C ILE A 108 -5.17 27.22 -7.85
N MET A 109 -4.95 26.67 -9.04
CA MET A 109 -4.12 27.31 -10.07
C MET A 109 -4.68 28.68 -10.51
N ASN A 110 -6.01 28.76 -10.65
CA ASN A 110 -6.69 29.99 -11.06
C ASN A 110 -6.80 31.04 -9.94
N LEU A 111 -6.36 30.75 -8.71
CA LEU A 111 -6.14 31.78 -7.69
C LEU A 111 -5.07 32.78 -8.16
N ASN A 112 -4.13 32.34 -9.02
CA ASN A 112 -3.23 33.23 -9.73
C ASN A 112 -3.90 33.76 -11.01
N LYS A 113 -4.41 35.00 -10.96
CA LYS A 113 -5.13 35.64 -12.06
C LYS A 113 -4.32 35.79 -13.37
N ASN A 114 -2.99 35.59 -13.31
CA ASN A 114 -2.12 35.64 -14.49
C ASN A 114 -2.22 34.35 -15.34
N VAL A 115 -2.78 33.26 -14.80
CA VAL A 115 -2.99 32.00 -15.52
C VAL A 115 -4.41 31.95 -16.08
N LYS A 116 -4.55 32.05 -17.41
CA LYS A 116 -5.86 32.07 -18.08
C LYS A 116 -6.36 30.70 -18.50
N LYS A 117 -5.48 29.78 -18.89
CA LYS A 117 -5.79 28.43 -19.36
C LYS A 117 -4.70 27.46 -18.95
N VAL A 118 -5.10 26.22 -18.65
CA VAL A 118 -4.20 25.09 -18.34
C VAL A 118 -4.60 23.93 -19.24
N ASN A 119 -3.65 23.40 -20.02
CA ASN A 119 -3.92 22.25 -20.89
C ASN A 119 -3.92 20.93 -20.10
N SER A 120 -4.37 19.84 -20.73
CA SER A 120 -4.48 18.52 -20.10
C SER A 120 -3.14 17.93 -19.66
N GLU A 121 -2.08 18.15 -20.44
CA GLU A 121 -0.74 17.65 -20.15
C GLU A 121 -0.11 18.35 -18.93
N ALA A 122 -0.17 19.68 -18.88
CA ALA A 122 0.25 20.48 -17.73
C ALA A 122 -0.55 20.08 -16.48
N MET A 123 -1.87 19.90 -16.60
CA MET A 123 -2.71 19.43 -15.50
C MET A 123 -2.23 18.08 -14.94
N ASN A 124 -1.87 17.14 -15.81
CA ASN A 124 -1.33 15.84 -15.39
C ASN A 124 0.02 15.97 -14.68
N ILE A 125 0.89 16.88 -15.12
CA ILE A 125 2.17 17.17 -14.45
C ILE A 125 1.92 17.79 -13.07
N PHE A 126 1.00 18.74 -12.95
CA PHE A 126 0.64 19.34 -11.66
C PHE A 126 0.06 18.31 -10.69
N GLN A 127 -0.79 17.40 -11.17
CA GLN A 127 -1.31 16.30 -10.36
C GLN A 127 -0.18 15.43 -9.79
N LYS A 128 0.78 15.06 -10.64
CA LYS A 128 1.97 14.30 -10.23
C LYS A 128 2.82 15.07 -9.22
N ALA A 129 3.09 16.35 -9.49
CA ALA A 129 3.91 17.21 -8.65
C ALA A 129 3.31 17.38 -7.24
N VAL A 130 2.00 17.61 -7.14
CA VAL A 130 1.30 17.73 -5.84
C VAL A 130 1.43 16.46 -5.03
N ALA A 131 1.24 15.30 -5.68
CA ALA A 131 1.31 14.03 -5.00
C ALA A 131 2.74 13.67 -4.55
N MET A 132 3.75 13.93 -5.40
CA MET A 132 5.16 13.74 -5.03
C MET A 132 5.57 14.66 -3.88
N PHE A 133 5.14 15.91 -3.91
CA PHE A 133 5.38 16.87 -2.83
C PHE A 133 4.83 16.37 -1.49
N LEU A 134 3.59 15.86 -1.47
CA LEU A 134 2.98 15.36 -0.24
C LEU A 134 3.67 14.12 0.31
N ILE A 135 4.10 13.20 -0.56
CA ILE A 135 4.88 12.02 -0.15
C ILE A 135 6.21 12.46 0.47
N GLU A 136 6.96 13.32 -0.23
CA GLU A 136 8.26 13.82 0.25
C GLU A 136 8.15 14.56 1.58
N LEU A 137 7.13 15.42 1.73
CA LEU A 137 6.87 16.14 2.97
C LEU A 137 6.64 15.18 4.14
N VAL A 138 5.83 14.14 3.94
CA VAL A 138 5.54 13.15 4.98
C VAL A 138 6.81 12.35 5.32
N THR A 139 7.54 11.87 4.31
CA THR A 139 8.78 11.12 4.51
C THR A 139 9.79 11.91 5.33
N LYS A 140 10.11 13.14 4.91
CA LYS A 140 11.05 14.00 5.65
C LYS A 140 10.57 14.34 7.06
N THR A 141 9.27 14.56 7.24
CA THR A 141 8.71 14.83 8.58
C THR A 141 8.88 13.63 9.50
N ILE A 142 8.71 12.41 8.99
CA ILE A 142 8.90 11.16 9.77
C ILE A 142 10.38 10.89 10.04
N GLU A 143 11.25 11.04 9.04
CA GLU A 143 12.72 10.92 9.21
C GLU A 143 13.22 11.82 10.32
N TYR A 144 12.78 13.08 10.31
CA TYR A 144 13.12 14.06 11.33
C TYR A 144 12.56 13.69 12.73
N LYS A 145 11.37 13.09 12.78
CA LYS A 145 10.75 12.66 14.05
C LYS A 145 11.48 11.46 14.67
N ASN A 146 12.04 10.56 13.86
CA ASN A 146 12.58 9.28 14.31
C ASN A 146 13.91 9.36 15.09
N GLU A 147 14.47 10.56 15.33
CA GLU A 147 15.59 10.74 16.26
C GLU A 147 15.24 10.50 17.75
N LYS A 148 13.94 10.39 18.10
CA LYS A 148 13.49 10.20 19.51
C LYS A 148 12.44 9.10 19.74
N GLN A 149 12.24 8.21 18.78
CA GLN A 149 11.53 6.93 18.95
C GLN A 149 10.16 6.97 19.66
N MET A 150 9.29 7.95 19.39
CA MET A 150 7.96 7.99 20.03
C MET A 150 6.85 8.40 19.04
N SER A 151 5.91 7.46 18.83
CA SER A 151 4.61 7.60 18.16
C SER A 151 4.57 7.57 16.61
N GLN A 152 3.70 6.73 16.05
CA GLN A 152 3.36 6.63 14.62
C GLN A 152 2.43 7.75 14.10
N TYR A 153 2.06 8.71 14.96
CA TYR A 153 1.15 9.81 14.61
C TYR A 153 1.90 11.07 14.18
N LEU A 154 1.43 11.74 13.12
CA LEU A 154 1.99 13.01 12.67
C LEU A 154 1.29 14.19 13.36
N THR A 155 2.04 15.07 14.02
CA THR A 155 1.48 16.26 14.67
C THR A 155 1.80 17.53 13.90
N THR A 156 1.06 18.61 14.18
CA THR A 156 1.32 19.94 13.60
C THR A 156 2.73 20.43 13.89
N LYS A 157 3.28 20.12 15.08
CA LYS A 157 4.64 20.51 15.46
C LYS A 157 5.70 19.83 14.61
N ASP A 158 5.48 18.57 14.25
CA ASP A 158 6.41 17.81 13.42
C ASP A 158 6.50 18.43 12.02
N ILE A 159 5.35 18.71 11.40
CA ILE A 159 5.26 19.29 10.05
C ILE A 159 5.89 20.69 10.01
N VAL A 160 5.54 21.56 10.98
CA VAL A 160 6.08 22.92 11.05
C VAL A 160 7.59 22.91 11.27
N SER A 161 8.09 22.05 12.16
CA SER A 161 9.52 21.93 12.43
C SER A 161 10.30 21.44 11.21
N CYS A 162 9.74 20.48 10.46
CA CYS A 162 10.31 20.00 9.21
C CYS A 162 10.45 21.13 8.17
N ILE A 163 9.37 21.91 7.95
CA ILE A 163 9.35 23.01 6.97
C ILE A 163 10.32 24.13 7.34
N GLN A 164 10.46 24.44 8.64
CA GLN A 164 11.28 25.56 9.11
C GLN A 164 12.79 25.28 9.14
N ARG A 165 13.22 24.01 9.27
CA ARG A 165 14.64 23.64 9.42
C ARG A 165 15.32 23.29 8.10
N GLU A 166 14.64 22.58 7.21
CA GLU A 166 15.09 22.39 5.83
C GLU A 166 13.94 22.77 4.88
N GLY A 167 14.20 23.66 3.93
CA GLY A 167 13.29 23.83 2.81
C GLY A 167 13.16 22.51 2.05
N ILE A 168 11.94 22.07 1.76
CA ILE A 168 11.67 20.91 0.90
C ILE A 168 12.36 21.18 -0.45
N LYS A 169 13.46 20.48 -0.71
CA LYS A 169 14.20 20.63 -1.96
C LYS A 169 13.39 19.94 -3.05
N TYR A 170 12.92 20.68 -4.06
CA TYR A 170 12.11 20.18 -5.17
C TYR A 170 12.89 19.28 -6.15
N LYS A 171 13.90 18.55 -5.69
CA LYS A 171 14.76 17.67 -6.51
C LYS A 171 13.96 16.61 -7.26
N PHE A 172 12.79 16.23 -6.75
CA PHE A 172 11.85 15.33 -7.43
C PHE A 172 11.20 15.92 -8.69
N LEU A 173 11.36 17.22 -8.95
CA LEU A 173 10.95 17.91 -10.18
C LEU A 173 12.10 18.14 -11.16
N GLU A 174 13.35 17.96 -10.72
CA GLU A 174 14.52 18.01 -11.59
C GLU A 174 14.59 16.66 -12.33
N GLY A 175 14.30 16.66 -13.62
CA GLY A 175 14.33 15.43 -14.44
C GLY A 175 15.71 14.80 -14.45
N ASN A 176 15.77 13.47 -14.40
CA ASN A 176 16.97 12.69 -14.76
C ASN A 176 17.24 12.75 -16.26
#